data_AF-A0A3B3IME9-F1
#
_entry.id   AF-A0A3B3IME9-F1
#
_cell.length_a   1.000
_cell.length_b   1.000
_cell.length_c   1.000
_cell.angle_alpha   90.00
_cell.angle_beta   90.00
_cell.angle_gamma   90.00
#
_symmetry.space_group_name_H-M   'P 1'
#
loop_
_entity.id
_entity.type
_entity.pdbx_description
1 polymer ?
#
loop_
_entity_poly.entity_id
_entity_poly.type
_entity_poly.pdbx_seq_one_letter_code
_entity_poly.pdbx_strand_id
1 'polypeptide(L)'
;MFLQHNHVTFFILIGSLARHIPYFKGKTATMDSALVLFAFLFHCLNVATAAPVNPELQEMKSNVIDIAKELSLRLESIIQTSIGPKFSPPSDELNGLSSIMAVLDECTNQISDNFDEAKKIKVDISSLMDSMSEWSDKHCGEQPSTQAENQTSRRFSITESMQAVTRLKHFLLLLQNNSDQLEIC
;
A
#
# COMPACT_ATOMS: atom_id res chain seq x y z
N MET A 1 3.72 -13.79 11.02
CA MET A 1 4.27 -14.04 12.37
C MET A 1 5.64 -13.38 12.49
N PHE A 2 5.68 -12.05 12.66
CA PHE A 2 6.92 -11.29 12.93
C PHE A 2 6.58 -10.10 13.81
N LEU A 3 6.43 -10.36 15.10
CA LEU A 3 6.18 -9.33 16.11
C LEU A 3 6.72 -9.82 17.46
N GLN A 4 8.04 -10.04 17.55
CA GLN A 4 8.63 -10.37 18.86
C GLN A 4 10.15 -10.16 19.02
N HIS A 5 10.83 -9.40 18.15
CA HIS A 5 12.29 -9.28 18.26
C HIS A 5 12.84 -7.91 18.69
N ASN A 6 12.01 -6.88 18.81
CA ASN A 6 12.47 -5.53 19.18
C ASN A 6 12.28 -5.14 20.65
N HIS A 7 11.50 -5.90 21.43
CA HIS A 7 11.24 -5.56 22.83
C HIS A 7 12.35 -6.02 23.79
N VAL A 8 13.09 -7.08 23.48
CA VAL A 8 14.05 -7.68 24.43
C VAL A 8 15.37 -6.91 24.46
N THR A 9 15.80 -6.34 23.34
CA THR A 9 17.06 -5.57 23.26
C THR A 9 16.96 -4.21 23.97
N PHE A 10 15.76 -3.62 24.06
CA PHE A 10 15.55 -2.30 24.64
C PHE A 10 15.57 -2.30 26.19
N PHE A 11 15.08 -3.38 26.82
CA PHE A 11 15.11 -3.51 28.28
C PHE A 11 16.51 -3.76 28.86
N ILE A 12 17.43 -4.34 28.08
CA ILE A 12 18.80 -4.61 28.54
C ILE A 12 19.62 -3.31 28.66
N LEU A 13 19.32 -2.29 27.84
CA LEU A 13 19.98 -0.98 27.93
C LEU A 13 19.50 -0.14 29.12
N ILE A 14 18.24 -0.29 29.54
CA ILE A 14 17.68 0.43 30.70
C ILE A 14 18.22 -0.15 32.02
N GLY A 15 18.45 -1.47 32.09
CA GLY A 15 18.96 -2.14 33.30
C GLY A 15 20.42 -1.83 33.65
N SER A 16 21.24 -1.41 32.66
CA SER A 16 22.68 -1.16 32.87
C SER A 16 22.99 0.28 33.30
N LEU A 17 22.13 1.24 32.95
CA LEU A 17 22.31 2.66 33.29
C LEU A 17 21.84 3.04 34.70
N ALA A 18 21.09 2.19 35.39
CA ALA A 18 20.64 2.44 36.76
C ALA A 18 21.72 2.20 37.84
N ARG A 19 22.90 1.68 37.49
CA ARG A 19 23.93 1.30 38.48
C ARG A 19 25.02 2.35 38.72
N HIS A 20 24.97 3.51 38.06
CA HIS A 20 25.91 4.61 38.32
C HIS A 20 25.18 5.93 38.56
N ILE A 21 24.59 6.05 39.74
CA ILE A 21 24.23 7.36 40.32
C ILE A 21 25.38 7.78 41.23
N PRO A 22 26.29 8.67 40.82
CA PRO A 22 27.22 9.29 41.77
C PRO A 22 26.45 10.31 42.62
N TYR A 23 26.49 10.09 43.92
CA TYR A 23 25.97 11.00 44.94
C TYR A 23 26.86 12.26 44.97
N PHE A 24 26.52 13.30 44.19
CA PHE A 24 27.27 14.55 44.20
C PHE A 24 26.68 15.55 45.20
N LYS A 25 27.38 15.68 46.33
CA LYS A 25 27.27 16.80 47.26
C LYS A 25 28.13 17.94 46.72
N GLY A 26 27.52 18.95 46.11
CA GLY A 26 28.30 20.08 45.57
C GLY A 26 27.50 21.08 44.74
N LYS A 27 26.99 22.10 45.42
CA LYS A 27 26.78 23.51 45.01
C LYS A 27 27.20 23.90 43.56
N THR A 28 26.32 23.67 42.57
CA THR A 28 25.99 24.52 41.39
C THR A 28 24.88 23.83 40.58
N ALA A 29 23.70 23.68 41.17
CA ALA A 29 22.60 22.87 40.62
C ALA A 29 21.55 23.69 39.86
N THR A 30 21.94 24.45 38.84
CA THR A 30 20.96 25.24 38.05
C THR A 30 21.01 24.97 36.55
N MET A 31 22.19 24.70 35.96
CA MET A 31 22.32 24.54 34.51
C MET A 31 22.09 23.10 34.02
N ASP A 32 22.59 22.10 34.75
CA ASP A 32 22.48 20.68 34.34
C ASP A 32 21.08 20.10 34.59
N SER A 33 20.43 20.49 35.67
CA SER A 33 19.06 20.04 35.97
C SER A 33 18.04 20.57 34.97
N ALA A 34 18.25 21.77 34.42
CA ALA A 34 17.40 22.34 33.38
C ALA A 34 17.51 21.55 32.07
N LEU A 35 18.73 21.19 31.65
CA LEU A 35 18.97 20.42 30.42
C LEU A 35 18.35 19.02 30.48
N VAL A 36 18.45 18.33 31.61
CA VAL A 36 17.81 17.02 31.82
C VAL A 36 16.28 17.15 31.76
N LEU A 37 15.72 18.20 32.36
CA LEU A 37 14.28 18.46 32.29
C LEU A 37 13.83 18.76 30.84
N PHE A 38 14.59 19.56 30.09
CA PHE A 38 14.31 19.87 28.69
C PHE A 38 14.41 18.63 27.80
N ALA A 39 15.42 17.78 27.98
CA ALA A 39 15.56 16.54 27.22
C ALA A 39 14.41 15.56 27.50
N PHE A 40 13.94 15.49 28.75
CA PHE A 40 12.78 14.69 29.14
C PHE A 40 11.47 15.25 28.56
N LEU A 41 11.26 16.57 28.63
CA LEU A 41 10.09 17.22 28.05
C LEU A 41 10.06 17.09 26.52
N PHE A 42 11.21 17.24 25.84
CA PHE A 42 11.32 16.97 24.40
C PHE A 42 11.03 15.51 24.06
N HIS A 43 11.47 14.55 24.89
CA HIS A 43 11.10 13.14 24.69
C HIS A 43 9.59 12.90 24.86
N CYS A 44 8.98 13.49 25.88
CA CYS A 44 7.52 13.38 26.10
C CYS A 44 6.71 14.05 24.99
N LEU A 45 7.18 15.18 24.46
CA LEU A 45 6.53 15.91 23.36
C LEU A 45 6.63 15.13 22.04
N ASN A 46 7.78 14.51 21.74
CA ASN A 46 7.96 13.72 20.51
C ASN A 46 7.13 12.42 20.50
N VAL A 47 6.82 11.85 21.67
CA VAL A 47 5.95 10.67 21.78
C VAL A 47 4.47 11.02 21.53
N ALA A 48 4.09 12.30 21.61
CA ALA A 48 2.69 12.74 21.61
C ALA A 48 2.16 13.29 20.27
N THR A 49 2.97 13.34 19.20
CA THR A 49 2.57 14.01 17.94
C THR A 49 2.33 13.08 16.75
N ALA A 50 2.24 11.76 16.95
CA ALA A 50 1.79 10.87 15.88
C ALA A 50 0.26 10.95 15.79
N ALA A 51 -0.26 11.37 14.63
CA ALA A 51 -1.68 11.25 14.33
C ALA A 51 -2.11 9.77 14.54
N PRO A 52 -3.30 9.52 15.12
CA PRO A 52 -3.76 8.16 15.31
C PRO A 52 -3.83 7.47 13.94
N VAL A 53 -3.08 6.37 13.82
CA VAL A 53 -3.10 5.52 12.63
C VAL A 53 -4.52 5.01 12.45
N ASN A 54 -5.16 5.33 11.32
CA ASN A 54 -6.49 4.82 11.01
C ASN A 54 -6.38 3.29 10.79
N PRO A 55 -6.92 2.46 11.71
CA PRO A 55 -6.73 1.01 11.64
C PRO A 55 -7.44 0.41 10.42
N GLU A 56 -8.58 0.96 10.02
CA GLU A 56 -9.32 0.51 8.84
C GLU A 56 -8.56 0.83 7.54
N LEU A 57 -7.89 1.99 7.46
CA LEU A 57 -7.03 2.34 6.31
C LEU A 57 -5.85 1.37 6.19
N GLN A 58 -5.26 0.99 7.32
CA GLN A 58 -4.14 0.03 7.32
C GLN A 58 -4.59 -1.38 6.92
N GLU A 59 -5.77 -1.80 7.39
CA GLU A 59 -6.38 -3.07 6.98
C GLU A 59 -6.67 -3.09 5.47
N MET A 60 -7.28 -2.03 4.94
CA MET A 60 -7.52 -1.88 3.50
C MET A 60 -6.20 -1.93 2.71
N LYS A 61 -5.18 -1.15 3.12
CA LYS A 61 -3.85 -1.14 2.47
C LYS A 61 -3.24 -2.55 2.48
N SER A 62 -3.31 -3.27 3.60
CA SER A 62 -2.79 -4.64 3.70
C SER A 62 -3.50 -5.59 2.73
N ASN A 63 -4.83 -5.55 2.69
CA ASN A 63 -5.63 -6.41 1.81
C ASN A 63 -5.32 -6.13 0.33
N VAL A 64 -5.30 -4.85 -0.06
CA VAL A 64 -4.96 -4.45 -1.44
C VAL A 64 -3.54 -4.89 -1.80
N ILE A 65 -2.56 -4.72 -0.90
CA ILE A 65 -1.17 -5.15 -1.15
C ILE A 65 -1.08 -6.67 -1.31
N ASP A 66 -1.77 -7.43 -0.47
CA ASP A 66 -1.69 -8.90 -0.51
C ASP A 66 -2.31 -9.45 -1.80
N ILE A 67 -3.47 -8.94 -2.21
CA ILE A 67 -4.10 -9.30 -3.49
C ILE A 67 -3.21 -8.86 -4.66
N ALA A 68 -2.67 -7.63 -4.61
CA ALA A 68 -1.79 -7.10 -5.66
C ALA A 68 -0.52 -7.95 -5.84
N LYS A 69 0.06 -8.44 -4.74
CA LYS A 69 1.23 -9.34 -4.78
C LYS A 69 0.89 -10.66 -5.43
N GLU A 70 -0.19 -11.32 -5.00
CA GLU A 70 -0.59 -12.61 -5.56
C GLU A 70 -0.88 -12.48 -7.06
N LEU A 71 -1.66 -11.48 -7.44
CA LEU A 71 -2.00 -11.21 -8.83
C LEU A 71 -0.73 -10.89 -9.65
N SER A 72 0.20 -10.07 -9.12
CA SER A 72 1.46 -9.77 -9.81
C SER A 72 2.30 -11.02 -10.11
N LEU A 73 2.37 -11.97 -9.17
CA LEU A 73 3.08 -13.24 -9.36
C LEU A 73 2.41 -14.11 -10.44
N ARG A 74 1.08 -14.14 -10.45
CA ARG A 74 0.30 -14.87 -11.46
C ARG A 74 0.50 -14.28 -12.85
N LEU A 75 0.41 -12.96 -12.97
CA LEU A 75 0.66 -12.26 -14.25
C LEU A 75 2.09 -12.44 -14.72
N GLU A 76 3.07 -12.44 -13.82
CA GLU A 76 4.47 -12.71 -14.18
C GLU A 76 4.64 -14.11 -14.79
N SER A 77 4.03 -15.13 -14.19
CA SER A 77 4.05 -16.49 -14.75
C SER A 77 3.45 -16.53 -16.17
N ILE A 78 2.33 -15.85 -16.39
CA ILE A 78 1.67 -15.77 -17.71
C ILE A 78 2.57 -15.07 -18.73
N ILE A 79 3.21 -13.96 -18.35
CA ILE A 79 4.09 -13.18 -19.24
C ILE A 79 5.35 -13.99 -19.58
N GLN A 80 5.94 -14.69 -18.62
CA GLN A 80 7.15 -15.50 -18.83
C GLN A 80 6.91 -16.73 -19.70
N THR A 81 5.71 -17.32 -19.63
CA THR A 81 5.34 -18.51 -20.41
C THR A 81 4.83 -18.17 -21.81
N SER A 82 4.51 -16.89 -22.08
CA SER A 82 4.08 -16.45 -23.39
C SER A 82 5.22 -16.46 -24.41
N ILE A 83 4.96 -17.02 -25.59
CA ILE A 83 5.88 -17.02 -26.75
C ILE A 83 5.71 -15.72 -27.60
N GLY A 84 4.95 -14.73 -27.09
CA GLY A 84 4.57 -13.52 -27.82
C GLY A 84 5.59 -12.37 -27.77
N PRO A 85 5.25 -11.23 -28.42
CA PRO A 85 6.03 -10.00 -28.32
C PRO A 85 6.10 -9.51 -26.87
N LYS A 86 7.27 -9.01 -26.46
CA LYS A 86 7.45 -8.35 -25.17
C LYS A 86 6.91 -6.93 -25.25
N PHE A 87 5.95 -6.60 -24.40
CA PHE A 87 5.40 -5.25 -24.31
C PHE A 87 6.24 -4.41 -23.35
N SER A 88 6.46 -3.15 -23.71
CA SER A 88 7.07 -2.19 -22.80
C SER A 88 6.06 -1.79 -21.72
N PRO A 89 6.53 -1.50 -20.50
CA PRO A 89 5.66 -0.98 -19.44
C PRO A 89 5.01 0.33 -19.92
N PRO A 90 3.70 0.51 -19.74
CA PRO A 90 3.07 1.82 -19.87
C PRO A 90 3.53 2.74 -18.74
N SER A 91 3.50 4.05 -19.00
CA SER A 91 3.83 5.10 -18.03
C SER A 91 2.62 5.47 -17.18
N ASP A 92 1.97 4.47 -16.57
CA ASP A 92 0.83 4.73 -15.70
C ASP A 92 1.29 5.40 -14.40
N GLU A 93 0.52 6.40 -13.96
CA GLU A 93 0.73 7.10 -12.69
C GLU A 93 -0.38 6.72 -11.71
N LEU A 94 -0.05 6.72 -10.42
CA LEU A 94 -1.02 6.54 -9.36
C LEU A 94 -1.50 7.92 -8.91
N ASN A 95 -2.72 8.28 -9.28
CA ASN A 95 -3.32 9.59 -9.03
C ASN A 95 -4.56 9.45 -8.13
N GLY A 96 -4.39 8.77 -6.99
CA GLY A 96 -5.48 8.51 -6.05
C GLY A 96 -6.36 7.28 -6.38
N LEU A 97 -7.18 6.89 -5.41
CA LEU A 97 -8.07 5.74 -5.39
C LEU A 97 -8.97 5.66 -6.62
N SER A 98 -9.61 6.79 -6.97
CA SER A 98 -10.50 6.92 -8.14
C SER A 98 -9.77 6.56 -9.44
N SER A 99 -8.56 7.10 -9.63
CA SER A 99 -7.73 6.82 -10.81
C SER A 99 -7.24 5.37 -10.82
N ILE A 100 -6.93 4.81 -9.64
CA ILE A 100 -6.50 3.42 -9.51
C ILE A 100 -7.60 2.46 -9.94
N MET A 101 -8.81 2.66 -9.46
CA MET A 101 -9.97 1.85 -9.84
C MET A 101 -10.26 1.95 -11.34
N ALA A 102 -10.14 3.13 -11.95
CA ALA A 102 -10.35 3.31 -13.39
C ALA A 102 -9.32 2.53 -14.25
N VAL A 103 -8.04 2.51 -13.87
CA VAL A 103 -7.01 1.75 -14.60
C VAL A 103 -7.27 0.24 -14.50
N LEU A 104 -7.72 -0.23 -13.34
CA LEU A 104 -8.05 -1.64 -13.13
C LEU A 104 -9.29 -2.08 -13.92
N ASP A 105 -10.31 -1.24 -13.97
CA ASP A 105 -11.51 -1.48 -14.78
C ASP A 105 -11.16 -1.54 -16.28
N GLU A 106 -10.38 -0.57 -16.76
CA GLU A 106 -9.93 -0.55 -18.15
C GLU A 106 -9.10 -1.80 -18.50
N CYS A 107 -8.17 -2.22 -17.64
CA CYS A 107 -7.42 -3.46 -17.83
C CYS A 107 -8.35 -4.68 -17.87
N THR A 108 -9.35 -4.74 -16.98
CA THR A 108 -10.34 -5.83 -16.91
C THR A 108 -11.14 -5.93 -18.21
N ASN A 109 -11.55 -4.79 -18.76
CA ASN A 109 -12.31 -4.71 -20.01
C ASN A 109 -11.46 -5.13 -21.23
N GLN A 110 -10.17 -4.79 -21.25
CA GLN A 110 -9.24 -5.19 -22.31
C GLN A 110 -8.84 -6.67 -22.28
N ILE A 111 -9.02 -7.36 -21.15
CA ILE A 111 -8.78 -8.80 -21.04
C ILE A 111 -9.97 -9.54 -21.65
N SER A 112 -9.71 -10.16 -22.81
CA SER A 112 -10.68 -10.97 -23.54
C SER A 112 -11.10 -12.18 -22.73
N ASP A 113 -12.39 -12.55 -22.79
CA ASP A 113 -12.89 -13.75 -22.10
C ASP A 113 -12.29 -15.06 -22.64
N ASN A 114 -11.76 -15.01 -23.87
CA ASN A 114 -11.06 -16.13 -24.50
C ASN A 114 -9.57 -16.20 -24.11
N PHE A 115 -9.07 -15.23 -23.34
CA PHE A 115 -7.71 -15.27 -22.83
C PHE A 115 -7.60 -16.33 -21.74
N ASP A 116 -6.57 -17.17 -21.83
CA ASP A 116 -6.37 -18.23 -20.84
C ASP A 116 -6.09 -17.58 -19.46
N GLU A 117 -6.65 -18.14 -18.39
CA GLU A 117 -6.65 -17.52 -17.05
C GLU A 117 -7.45 -16.21 -16.88
N ALA A 118 -8.16 -15.70 -17.92
CA ALA A 118 -8.95 -14.46 -17.83
C ALA A 118 -9.91 -14.45 -16.64
N LYS A 119 -10.63 -15.55 -16.41
CA LYS A 119 -11.58 -15.65 -15.29
C LYS A 119 -10.91 -15.40 -13.94
N LYS A 120 -9.73 -15.98 -13.71
CA LYS A 120 -9.03 -15.83 -12.44
C LYS A 120 -8.48 -14.41 -12.28
N ILE A 121 -7.93 -13.85 -13.36
CA ILE A 121 -7.43 -12.46 -13.36
C ILE A 121 -8.57 -11.49 -13.05
N LYS A 122 -9.72 -11.62 -13.73
CA LYS A 122 -10.88 -10.74 -13.50
C LYS A 122 -11.41 -10.85 -12.07
N VAL A 123 -11.45 -12.06 -11.49
CA VAL A 123 -11.85 -12.27 -10.10
C VAL A 123 -10.90 -11.56 -9.12
N ASP A 124 -9.59 -11.70 -9.30
CA ASP A 124 -8.62 -11.02 -8.44
C ASP A 124 -8.75 -9.49 -8.55
N ILE A 125 -8.94 -8.96 -9.77
CA ILE A 125 -9.15 -7.52 -9.98
C ILE A 125 -10.43 -7.05 -9.29
N SER A 126 -11.54 -7.78 -9.45
CA SER A 126 -12.79 -7.47 -8.75
C SER A 126 -12.58 -7.45 -7.23
N SER A 127 -11.91 -8.46 -6.65
CA SER A 127 -11.62 -8.49 -5.21
C SER A 127 -10.79 -7.29 -4.75
N LEU A 128 -9.86 -6.81 -5.59
CA LEU A 128 -9.04 -5.64 -5.30
C LEU A 128 -9.88 -4.35 -5.38
N MET A 129 -10.73 -4.22 -6.40
CA MET A 129 -11.67 -3.10 -6.55
C MET A 129 -12.70 -3.06 -5.44
N ASP A 130 -13.24 -4.20 -5.02
CA ASP A 130 -14.23 -4.32 -3.94
C ASP A 130 -13.64 -3.82 -2.60
N SER A 131 -12.39 -4.19 -2.31
CA SER A 131 -11.68 -3.71 -1.11
C SER A 131 -11.50 -2.20 -1.10
N MET A 132 -11.28 -1.60 -2.29
CA MET A 132 -11.12 -0.15 -2.45
C MET A 132 -12.46 0.58 -2.45
N SER A 133 -13.51 0.02 -3.07
CA SER A 133 -14.84 0.63 -3.11
C SER A 133 -15.46 0.66 -1.72
N GLU A 134 -15.32 -0.41 -0.92
CA GLU A 134 -15.83 -0.42 0.45
C GLU A 134 -15.21 0.70 1.30
N TRP A 135 -13.91 0.96 1.10
CA TRP A 135 -13.22 2.07 1.74
C TRP A 135 -13.70 3.42 1.20
N SER A 136 -13.76 3.57 -0.13
CA SER A 136 -14.21 4.78 -0.82
C SER A 136 -15.61 5.20 -0.36
N ASP A 137 -16.57 4.28 -0.31
CA ASP A 137 -17.96 4.56 0.03
C ASP A 137 -18.13 5.14 1.45
N LYS A 138 -17.22 4.82 2.37
CA LYS A 138 -17.24 5.27 3.75
C LYS A 138 -16.48 6.58 3.97
N HIS A 139 -15.39 6.80 3.20
CA HIS A 139 -14.38 7.81 3.51
C HIS A 139 -14.18 8.85 2.41
N CYS A 140 -14.47 8.50 1.16
CA CYS A 140 -14.58 9.46 0.07
C CYS A 140 -16.00 10.00 0.02
N GLY A 141 -16.15 11.31 -0.21
CA GLY A 141 -17.46 11.88 -0.52
C GLY A 141 -18.04 11.23 -1.78
N GLU A 142 -19.32 11.49 -2.06
CA GLU A 142 -20.05 10.92 -3.20
C GLU A 142 -19.23 11.05 -4.50
N GLN A 143 -18.65 9.95 -4.96
CA GLN A 143 -17.89 9.93 -6.20
C GLN A 143 -18.88 10.21 -7.34
N PRO A 144 -18.58 11.14 -8.26
CA PRO A 144 -19.38 11.27 -9.47
C PRO A 144 -19.36 9.92 -10.16
N SER A 145 -20.54 9.29 -10.25
CA SER A 145 -20.68 8.01 -10.91
C SER A 145 -20.11 8.14 -12.32
N THR A 146 -18.99 7.46 -12.57
CA THR A 146 -18.53 7.23 -13.93
C THR A 146 -19.62 6.37 -14.56
N GLN A 147 -20.55 7.04 -15.25
CA GLN A 147 -21.49 6.39 -16.15
C GLN A 147 -20.68 5.40 -16.96
N ALA A 148 -20.94 4.12 -16.75
CA ALA A 148 -20.45 3.06 -17.60
C ALA A 148 -20.95 3.40 -19.00
N GLU A 149 -20.09 4.02 -19.81
CA GLU A 149 -20.31 4.09 -21.24
C GLU A 149 -20.54 2.65 -21.67
N ASN A 150 -21.70 2.43 -22.27
CA ASN A 150 -22.14 1.14 -22.76
C ASN A 150 -21.19 0.75 -23.90
N GLN A 151 -19.99 0.28 -23.53
CA GLN A 151 -18.93 -0.09 -24.44
C GLN A 151 -19.48 -1.26 -25.23
N THR A 152 -19.83 -0.95 -26.47
CA THR A 152 -20.30 -1.91 -27.45
C THR A 152 -19.24 -3.00 -27.51
N SER A 153 -19.59 -4.23 -27.07
CA SER A 153 -18.70 -5.37 -26.85
C SER A 153 -17.58 -5.45 -27.88
N ARG A 154 -16.48 -4.75 -27.63
CA ARG A 154 -15.30 -4.75 -28.49
C ARG A 154 -14.56 -6.02 -28.11
N ARG A 155 -14.49 -6.97 -29.05
CA ARG A 155 -13.68 -8.16 -28.84
C ARG A 155 -12.21 -7.77 -28.94
N PHE A 156 -11.54 -7.74 -27.80
CA PHE A 156 -10.10 -7.60 -27.73
C PHE A 156 -9.41 -8.87 -28.22
N SER A 157 -8.35 -8.68 -29.00
CA SER A 157 -7.46 -9.74 -29.47
C SER A 157 -6.60 -10.28 -28.32
N ILE A 158 -6.04 -11.49 -28.48
CA ILE A 158 -5.11 -12.07 -27.51
C ILE A 158 -3.89 -11.15 -27.30
N THR A 159 -3.44 -10.46 -28.35
CA THR A 159 -2.35 -9.49 -28.28
C THR A 159 -2.70 -8.29 -27.40
N GLU A 160 -3.89 -7.71 -27.58
CA GLU A 160 -4.39 -6.61 -26.72
C GLU A 160 -4.55 -7.08 -25.27
N SER A 161 -5.07 -8.30 -25.04
CA SER A 161 -5.17 -8.85 -23.68
C SER A 161 -3.81 -9.10 -23.03
N MET A 162 -2.80 -9.53 -23.80
CA MET A 162 -1.44 -9.67 -23.27
C MET A 162 -0.79 -8.32 -22.94
N GLN A 163 -1.09 -7.28 -23.74
CA GLN A 163 -0.68 -5.91 -23.43
C GLN A 163 -1.35 -5.42 -22.15
N ALA A 164 -2.65 -5.67 -21.97
CA ALA A 164 -3.39 -5.34 -20.75
C ALA A 164 -2.83 -6.07 -19.52
N VAL A 165 -2.51 -7.37 -19.64
CA VAL A 165 -1.85 -8.15 -18.58
C VAL A 165 -0.48 -7.58 -18.21
N THR A 166 0.32 -7.18 -19.20
CA THR A 166 1.64 -6.57 -18.97
C THR A 166 1.51 -5.20 -18.29
N ARG A 167 0.52 -4.40 -18.70
CA ARG A 167 0.16 -3.12 -18.08
C ARG A 167 -0.25 -3.32 -16.62
N LEU A 168 -1.20 -4.21 -16.39
CA LEU A 168 -1.74 -4.53 -15.07
C LEU A 168 -0.64 -4.96 -14.10
N LYS A 169 0.28 -5.84 -14.54
CA LYS A 169 1.42 -6.24 -13.68
C LYS A 169 2.25 -5.04 -13.25
N HIS A 170 2.62 -4.15 -14.17
CA HIS A 170 3.41 -2.96 -13.83
C HIS A 170 2.64 -2.03 -12.90
N PHE A 171 1.35 -1.84 -13.17
CA PHE A 171 0.48 -1.00 -12.35
C PHE A 171 0.38 -1.53 -10.91
N LEU A 172 0.21 -2.84 -10.73
CA LEU A 172 0.18 -3.47 -9.41
C LEU A 172 1.51 -3.36 -8.66
N LEU A 173 2.65 -3.41 -9.36
CA LEU A 173 3.96 -3.18 -8.76
C LEU A 173 4.12 -1.72 -8.30
N LEU A 174 3.61 -0.76 -9.07
CA LEU A 174 3.58 0.64 -8.64
C LEU A 174 2.71 0.79 -7.40
N LEU A 175 1.51 0.20 -7.39
CA LEU A 175 0.56 0.28 -6.28
C LEU A 175 1.15 -0.26 -4.98
N GLN A 176 1.83 -1.41 -5.04
CA GLN A 176 2.50 -2.01 -3.88
C GLN A 176 3.55 -1.09 -3.25
N ASN A 177 4.24 -0.29 -4.06
CA ASN A 177 5.30 0.61 -3.60
C ASN A 177 4.78 1.99 -3.16
N ASN A 178 3.54 2.33 -3.49
CA ASN A 178 2.96 3.65 -3.27
C ASN A 178 1.53 3.54 -2.72
N SER A 179 1.32 2.67 -1.73
CA SER A 179 0.00 2.39 -1.17
C SER A 179 -0.64 3.60 -0.47
N ASP A 180 0.13 4.65 -0.18
CA ASP A 180 -0.39 5.92 0.33
C ASP A 180 -1.30 6.63 -0.67
N GLN A 181 -1.21 6.31 -1.96
CA GLN A 181 -2.14 6.78 -2.99
C GLN A 181 -3.58 6.29 -2.75
N LEU A 182 -3.77 5.22 -1.98
CA LEU A 182 -5.10 4.70 -1.62
C LEU A 182 -5.85 5.60 -0.62
N GLU A 183 -5.16 6.54 0.03
CA GLU A 183 -5.78 7.51 0.93
C GLU A 183 -6.37 8.72 0.18
N ILE A 184 -5.90 8.96 -1.05
CA ILE A 184 -6.31 10.11 -1.85
C ILE A 184 -7.54 9.73 -2.67
N CYS A 185 -8.66 10.41 -2.44
CA CYS A 185 -9.82 10.40 -3.34
C CYS A 185 -9.56 11.38 -4.50
#